data_AF-A0A3E0KTI2-F1
#
_entry.id   AF-A0A3E0KTI2-F1
#
_cell.length_a   1.000
_cell.length_b   1.000
_cell.length_c   1.000
_cell.angle_alpha   90.00
_cell.angle_beta   90.00
_cell.angle_gamma   90.00
#
_symmetry.space_group_name_H-M   'P 1'
#
loop_
_entity.id
_entity.type
_entity.pdbx_description
1 polymer ?
#
loop_
_entity_poly.entity_id
_entity_poly.type
_entity_poly.pdbx_seq_one_letter_code
_entity_poly.pdbx_strand_id
1 'polypeptide(L)'
;MKRLLISLCLLLAVVTFGMARPALADGASIFSANCASCHMGGKNVVNAAKTLKKEDLVKYGKDSVEAIVTQVTKGMGAMPAFGGRLSAEDIEAVANYVLAQAEKGW
;
A
#
# COMPACT_ATOMS: atom_id res chain seq x y z
N MET A 1 43.82 -9.44 26.93
CA MET A 1 42.69 -8.51 27.16
C MET A 1 42.22 -7.80 25.89
N LYS A 2 43.09 -7.11 25.14
CA LYS A 2 42.71 -6.42 23.86
C LYS A 2 42.18 -7.34 22.75
N ARG A 3 42.69 -8.57 22.63
CA ARG A 3 42.20 -9.57 21.64
C ARG A 3 40.83 -10.16 21.98
N LEU A 4 40.48 -10.24 23.27
CA LEU A 4 39.16 -10.69 23.74
C LEU A 4 38.07 -9.64 23.45
N LEU A 5 38.43 -8.36 23.58
CA LEU A 5 37.56 -7.22 23.27
C LEU A 5 37.23 -7.12 21.77
N ILE A 6 38.20 -7.43 20.89
CA ILE A 6 37.99 -7.39 19.43
C ILE A 6 37.07 -8.54 18.97
N SER A 7 37.24 -9.75 19.52
CA SER A 7 36.37 -10.89 19.20
C SER A 7 34.94 -10.70 19.69
N LEU A 8 34.75 -10.02 20.83
CA LEU A 8 33.43 -9.70 21.39
C LEU A 8 32.70 -8.62 20.55
N CYS A 9 33.41 -7.63 20.00
CA CYS A 9 32.83 -6.67 19.07
C CYS A 9 32.46 -7.29 17.72
N LEU A 10 33.24 -8.27 17.23
CA LEU A 10 32.94 -8.95 15.98
C LEU A 10 31.69 -9.84 16.11
N LEU A 11 31.51 -10.51 17.25
CA LEU A 11 30.32 -11.31 17.55
C LEU A 11 29.05 -10.46 17.68
N LEU A 12 29.16 -9.23 18.21
CA LEU A 12 28.02 -8.32 18.34
C LEU A 12 27.51 -7.79 16.99
N ALA A 13 28.41 -7.61 16.01
CA ALA A 13 28.05 -7.10 14.68
C ALA A 13 27.32 -8.13 13.79
N VAL A 14 27.52 -9.42 14.02
CA VAL A 14 26.87 -10.50 13.25
C VAL A 14 25.40 -10.66 13.65
N VAL A 15 25.04 -10.34 14.90
CA VAL A 15 23.66 -10.51 15.41
C VAL A 15 22.71 -9.44 14.86
N THR A 16 23.20 -8.25 14.50
CA THR A 16 22.35 -7.16 13.98
C THR A 16 22.04 -7.27 12.49
N PHE A 17 22.79 -8.08 11.73
CA PHE A 17 22.63 -8.21 10.27
C PHE A 17 21.70 -9.38 9.86
N GLY A 18 21.22 -10.18 10.82
CA GLY A 18 20.61 -11.49 10.56
C GLY A 18 19.08 -11.57 10.44
N MET A 19 18.35 -10.46 10.48
CA MET A 19 16.87 -10.48 10.44
C MET A 19 16.32 -9.31 9.61
N ALA A 20 16.75 -9.16 8.36
CA ALA A 20 15.96 -8.40 7.40
C ALA A 20 14.68 -9.20 7.13
N ARG A 21 13.61 -8.90 7.85
CA ARG A 21 12.27 -9.41 7.53
C ARG A 21 11.97 -8.95 6.09
N PRO A 22 11.39 -9.80 5.23
CA PRO A 22 10.85 -9.31 3.97
C PRO A 22 9.97 -8.12 4.28
N ALA A 23 10.24 -6.97 3.67
CA ALA A 23 9.37 -5.81 3.82
C ALA A 23 8.00 -6.23 3.26
N LEU A 24 7.04 -6.47 4.14
CA LEU A 24 5.65 -6.66 3.73
C LEU A 24 5.23 -5.40 2.97
N ALA A 25 4.58 -5.57 1.83
CA ALA A 25 4.06 -4.45 1.05
C ALA A 25 3.15 -3.59 1.95
N ASP A 26 3.55 -2.33 2.16
CA ASP A 26 2.84 -1.39 3.03
C ASP A 26 1.82 -0.60 2.20
N GLY A 27 0.57 -1.05 2.22
CA GLY A 27 -0.52 -0.41 1.50
C GLY A 27 -0.73 1.06 1.85
N ALA A 28 -0.42 1.48 3.09
CA ALA A 28 -0.55 2.88 3.50
C ALA A 28 0.52 3.76 2.85
N SER A 29 1.77 3.31 2.85
CA SER A 29 2.87 4.00 2.17
C SER A 29 2.63 4.07 0.65
N ILE A 30 2.20 2.96 0.04
CA ILE A 30 1.85 2.90 -1.38
C ILE A 30 0.73 3.88 -1.71
N PHE A 31 -0.33 3.92 -0.90
CA PHE A 31 -1.44 4.86 -1.06
C PHE A 31 -0.96 6.31 -0.99
N SER A 32 -0.15 6.65 0.00
CA SER A 32 0.40 8.00 0.18
C SER A 32 1.21 8.44 -1.04
N ALA A 33 2.08 7.57 -1.54
CA ALA A 33 2.97 7.88 -2.65
C ALA A 33 2.26 7.95 -4.02
N ASN A 34 1.19 7.17 -4.22
CA ASN A 34 0.62 6.95 -5.56
C ASN A 34 -0.84 7.39 -5.73
N CYS A 35 -1.62 7.43 -4.65
CA CYS A 35 -3.08 7.55 -4.72
C CYS A 35 -3.59 8.85 -4.07
N ALA A 36 -2.92 9.32 -3.02
CA ALA A 36 -3.38 10.42 -2.19
C ALA A 36 -3.55 11.75 -2.95
N SER A 37 -2.80 11.97 -4.04
CA SER A 37 -2.94 13.17 -4.88
C SER A 37 -4.38 13.38 -5.38
N CYS A 38 -5.11 12.30 -5.64
CA CYS A 38 -6.51 12.36 -6.04
C CYS A 38 -7.48 11.90 -4.93
N HIS A 39 -7.03 11.00 -4.06
CA HIS A 39 -7.89 10.25 -3.15
C HIS A 39 -7.66 10.52 -1.66
N MET A 40 -6.93 11.58 -1.29
CA MET A 40 -6.71 11.95 0.11
C MET A 40 -8.02 11.99 0.91
N GLY A 41 -8.01 11.41 2.11
CA GLY A 41 -9.20 11.32 2.98
C GLY A 41 -10.37 10.58 2.34
N GLY A 42 -10.07 9.59 1.49
CA GLY A 42 -11.05 8.81 0.75
C GLY A 42 -11.83 9.60 -0.29
N LYS A 43 -11.42 10.83 -0.64
CA LYS A 43 -12.11 11.67 -1.62
C LYS A 43 -11.79 11.26 -3.06
N ASN A 44 -12.28 12.04 -4.02
CA ASN A 44 -11.86 11.96 -5.40
C ASN A 44 -11.96 13.36 -6.01
N VAL A 45 -10.81 14.02 -6.18
CA VAL A 45 -10.74 15.40 -6.70
C VAL A 45 -11.14 15.51 -8.18
N VAL A 46 -11.11 14.40 -8.92
CA VAL A 46 -11.47 14.36 -10.35
C VAL A 46 -12.96 14.10 -10.53
N ASN A 47 -13.56 13.25 -9.69
CA ASN A 47 -14.98 12.95 -9.70
C ASN A 47 -15.52 12.79 -8.28
N ALA A 48 -16.13 13.85 -7.75
CA ALA A 48 -16.63 13.91 -6.37
C ALA A 48 -17.71 12.87 -6.05
N ALA A 49 -18.36 12.26 -7.04
CA ALA A 49 -19.35 11.21 -6.83
C ALA A 49 -18.73 9.79 -6.74
N LYS A 50 -17.46 9.62 -7.09
CA LYS A 50 -16.77 8.32 -7.09
C LYS A 50 -15.65 8.31 -6.06
N THR A 51 -16.02 8.47 -4.79
CA THR A 51 -15.06 8.47 -3.68
C THR A 51 -14.64 7.04 -3.30
N LEU A 52 -13.71 6.91 -2.35
CA LEU A 52 -13.33 5.61 -1.78
C LEU A 52 -14.18 5.23 -0.56
N LYS A 53 -15.17 6.05 -0.19
CA LYS A 53 -16.08 5.73 0.90
C LYS A 53 -16.87 4.46 0.61
N LYS A 54 -17.22 3.72 1.67
CA LYS A 54 -17.88 2.42 1.57
C LYS A 54 -19.15 2.47 0.71
N GLU A 55 -19.98 3.48 0.89
CA GLU A 55 -21.25 3.62 0.17
C GLU A 55 -21.03 3.77 -1.35
N ASP A 56 -20.01 4.54 -1.75
CA ASP A 56 -19.67 4.74 -3.15
C ASP A 56 -19.00 3.50 -3.74
N LEU A 57 -18.10 2.85 -2.99
CA LEU A 57 -17.47 1.60 -3.42
C LEU A 57 -18.54 0.53 -3.72
N VAL A 58 -19.51 0.33 -2.81
CA VAL A 58 -20.63 -0.60 -3.03
C VAL A 58 -21.45 -0.19 -4.24
N LYS A 59 -21.85 1.09 -4.33
CA LYS A 59 -22.67 1.62 -5.42
C LYS A 59 -22.05 1.39 -6.81
N TYR A 60 -20.72 1.44 -6.90
CA TYR A 60 -19.99 1.28 -8.16
C TYR A 60 -19.33 -0.10 -8.31
N GLY A 61 -19.64 -1.07 -7.44
CA GLY A 61 -19.10 -2.44 -7.51
C GLY A 61 -17.58 -2.50 -7.33
N LYS A 62 -17.06 -1.74 -6.38
CA LYS A 62 -15.63 -1.60 -6.00
C LYS A 62 -15.39 -1.92 -4.53
N ASP A 63 -16.30 -2.63 -3.88
CA ASP A 63 -16.27 -3.05 -2.48
C ASP A 63 -15.57 -4.41 -2.26
N SER A 64 -14.69 -4.81 -3.18
CA SER A 64 -13.88 -6.02 -3.05
C SER A 64 -12.43 -5.78 -3.47
N VAL A 65 -11.51 -6.56 -2.88
CA VAL A 65 -10.08 -6.47 -3.19
C VAL A 65 -9.86 -6.71 -4.68
N GLU A 66 -10.48 -7.73 -5.25
CA GLU A 66 -10.37 -8.06 -6.68
C GLU A 66 -10.83 -6.92 -7.59
N ALA A 67 -11.94 -6.25 -7.24
CA ALA A 67 -12.47 -5.14 -8.04
C ALA A 67 -11.55 -3.91 -8.01
N ILE A 68 -10.94 -3.64 -6.84
CA ILE A 68 -9.97 -2.55 -6.68
C ILE A 68 -8.66 -2.90 -7.37
N VAL A 69 -8.12 -4.11 -7.17
CA VAL A 69 -6.91 -4.62 -7.85
C VAL A 69 -7.06 -4.49 -9.36
N THR A 70 -8.20 -4.93 -9.91
CA THR A 70 -8.48 -4.81 -11.34
C THR A 70 -8.44 -3.36 -11.82
N GLN A 71 -9.05 -2.44 -11.07
CA GLN A 71 -9.10 -1.04 -11.46
C GLN A 71 -7.76 -0.32 -11.29
N VAL A 72 -7.01 -0.59 -10.22
CA VAL A 72 -5.66 -0.03 -10.02
C VAL A 72 -4.72 -0.56 -11.11
N THR A 73 -4.82 -1.84 -11.46
CA THR A 73 -4.01 -2.46 -12.51
C THR A 73 -4.28 -1.83 -13.88
N LYS A 74 -5.56 -1.73 -14.26
CA LYS A 74 -5.96 -1.34 -15.63
C LYS A 74 -6.22 0.15 -15.81
N GLY A 75 -6.42 0.89 -14.72
CA GLY A 75 -6.95 2.26 -14.76
C GLY A 75 -8.40 2.30 -15.25
N MET A 76 -9.00 3.49 -15.23
CA MET A 76 -10.29 3.76 -15.84
C MET A 76 -10.51 5.27 -16.03
N GLY A 77 -10.74 5.71 -17.27
CA GLY A 77 -10.94 7.13 -17.57
C GLY A 77 -9.72 7.96 -17.15
N ALA A 78 -9.93 8.92 -16.26
CA ALA A 78 -8.86 9.78 -15.74
C ALA A 78 -7.96 9.10 -14.69
N MET A 79 -8.37 7.96 -14.12
CA MET A 79 -7.53 7.20 -13.20
C MET A 79 -6.47 6.42 -14.01
N PRO A 80 -5.17 6.69 -13.82
CA PRO A 80 -4.12 6.02 -14.58
C PRO A 80 -4.03 4.53 -14.23
N ALA A 81 -3.52 3.74 -15.18
CA ALA A 81 -3.13 2.36 -14.92
C ALA A 81 -1.83 2.32 -14.10
N PHE A 82 -1.79 1.46 -13.08
CA PHE A 82 -0.59 1.19 -12.28
C PHE A 82 0.02 -0.18 -12.55
N GLY A 83 -0.62 -1.01 -13.38
CA GLY A 83 0.01 -2.24 -13.89
C GLY A 83 1.34 -1.93 -14.58
N GLY A 84 2.39 -2.66 -14.21
CA GLY A 84 3.75 -2.43 -14.69
C GLY A 84 4.49 -1.26 -14.01
N ARG A 85 3.81 -0.48 -13.16
CA ARG A 85 4.43 0.56 -12.30
C ARG A 85 4.55 0.10 -10.85
N LEU A 86 3.57 -0.66 -10.39
CA LEU A 86 3.54 -1.34 -9.09
C LEU A 86 3.55 -2.85 -9.32
N SER A 87 4.12 -3.61 -8.38
CA SER A 87 4.03 -5.07 -8.38
C SER A 87 2.58 -5.52 -8.10
N ALA A 88 2.29 -6.79 -8.37
CA ALA A 88 0.97 -7.35 -8.04
C ALA A 88 0.72 -7.30 -6.52
N GLU A 89 1.76 -7.58 -5.73
CA GLU A 89 1.72 -7.56 -4.27
C GLU A 89 1.46 -6.14 -3.74
N ASP A 90 2.08 -5.11 -4.34
CA ASP A 90 1.85 -3.71 -3.97
C ASP A 90 0.42 -3.26 -4.30
N ILE A 91 -0.10 -3.68 -5.45
CA ILE A 91 -1.47 -3.38 -5.88
C ILE A 91 -2.48 -4.05 -4.94
N GLU A 92 -2.24 -5.31 -4.54
CA GLU A 92 -3.08 -6.00 -3.58
C GLU A 92 -2.99 -5.35 -2.18
N ALA A 93 -1.81 -4.94 -1.75
CA ALA A 93 -1.61 -4.26 -0.46
C ALA A 93 -2.38 -2.93 -0.41
N VAL A 94 -2.32 -2.11 -1.45
CA VAL A 94 -3.08 -0.84 -1.48
C VAL A 94 -4.59 -1.08 -1.62
N ALA A 95 -5.02 -2.13 -2.32
CA ALA A 95 -6.44 -2.50 -2.40
C ALA A 95 -7.00 -2.89 -1.02
N ASN A 96 -6.27 -3.71 -0.28
CA ASN A 96 -6.62 -4.06 1.11
C ASN A 96 -6.64 -2.83 2.03
N TYR A 97 -5.65 -1.94 1.89
CA TYR A 97 -5.62 -0.69 2.65
C TYR A 97 -6.86 0.18 2.38
N VAL A 98 -7.24 0.35 1.10
CA VAL A 98 -8.41 1.13 0.69
C VAL A 98 -9.69 0.61 1.35
N LEU A 99 -9.93 -0.71 1.34
CA LEU A 99 -11.10 -1.29 1.98
C LEU A 99 -11.06 -1.14 3.51
N ALA A 100 -9.89 -1.35 4.12
CA ALA A 100 -9.73 -1.20 5.56
C ALA A 100 -10.00 0.24 6.03
N GLN A 101 -9.66 1.26 5.23
CA GLN A 101 -10.03 2.64 5.52
C GLN A 101 -11.51 2.92 5.25
N ALA A 102 -12.09 2.33 4.20
CA ALA A 102 -13.52 2.47 3.91
C ALA A 102 -14.40 1.96 5.07
N GLU A 103 -14.02 0.83 5.69
CA GLU A 103 -14.69 0.31 6.89
C GLU A 103 -14.55 1.22 8.12
N LYS A 104 -13.52 2.07 8.16
CA LYS A 104 -13.30 3.07 9.22
C LYS A 104 -13.92 4.43 8.89
N GLY A 105 -14.53 4.58 7.72
CA GLY A 105 -15.15 5.82 7.27
C GLY A 105 -14.22 6.82 6.57
N TRP A 106 -12.97 6.41 6.28
CA TRP A 106 -11.87 7.24 5.77
C TRP A 106 -11.50 8.47 6.62
#